data_AF-X7F9F5-F1
#
_entry.id   AF-X7F9F5-F1
#
_cell.length_a   1.000
_cell.length_b   1.000
_cell.length_c   1.000
_cell.angle_alpha   90.00
_cell.angle_beta   90.00
_cell.angle_gamma   90.00
#
_symmetry.space_group_name_H-M   'P 1'
#
loop_
_entity.id
_entity.type
_entity.pdbx_description
1 polymer ?
#
loop_
_entity_poly.entity_id
_entity_poly.type
_entity_poly.pdbx_seq_one_letter_code
_entity_poly.pdbx_strand_id
1 'polypeptide(L)'
;MTTRELIAVRHAGLPYPREDGIEIRREGALEAVLAPPARRLLAGRRAALGAAARHMRRLEALMVHGTVLPALPGTRLPEALVGATLCGNAAVLLPPLERVAGRVQFQVTVAAPDGLAPDDVPPPLRAAIATRLAGPGFDRIALPVASGVIANHVLLINPAEIDTLDAVLEDIDRLGGGALRIRRIGPAPAVSFASVGLARLPARAVNAALRRFGLPPDARAEDLGSARRAALRADPGAQAAISTAAEIAATALAASWRDGPLFCATLWTEARAESSDTARRVA
;
A
#
# COMPACT_ATOMS: atom_id res chain seq x y z
N MET A 1 -10.06 24.67 9.23
CA MET A 1 -8.94 24.01 8.52
C MET A 1 -9.51 22.99 7.56
N THR A 2 -9.40 23.22 6.24
CA THR A 2 -9.97 22.33 5.23
C THR A 2 -9.22 20.99 5.24
N THR A 3 -9.95 19.88 5.27
CA THR A 3 -9.40 18.53 5.23
C THR A 3 -9.73 17.89 3.90
N ARG A 4 -8.73 17.27 3.27
CA ARG A 4 -8.86 16.52 2.03
C ARG A 4 -8.67 15.04 2.28
N GLU A 5 -9.17 14.22 1.37
CA GLU A 5 -8.84 12.80 1.29
C GLU A 5 -7.64 12.64 0.37
N LEU A 6 -6.60 11.95 0.85
CA LEU A 6 -5.49 11.52 0.04
C LEU A 6 -5.95 10.33 -0.79
N ILE A 7 -5.86 10.44 -2.11
CA ILE A 7 -6.19 9.38 -3.05
C ILE A 7 -4.95 8.56 -3.39
N ALA A 8 -3.85 9.24 -3.70
CA ALA A 8 -2.58 8.61 -4.04
C ALA A 8 -1.41 9.56 -3.81
N VAL A 9 -0.20 8.99 -3.79
CA VAL A 9 1.07 9.69 -3.91
C VAL A 9 1.73 9.27 -5.23
N ARG A 10 2.41 10.18 -5.92
CA ARG A 10 3.16 9.87 -7.16
C ARG A 10 4.43 10.71 -7.28
N HIS A 11 5.24 10.42 -8.29
CA HIS A 11 6.40 11.24 -8.63
C HIS A 11 5.94 12.59 -9.16
N ALA A 12 6.65 13.63 -8.74
CA ALA A 12 6.42 14.98 -9.21
C ALA A 12 6.71 15.14 -10.71
N GLY A 13 5.99 16.04 -11.38
CA GLY A 13 6.31 16.47 -12.74
C GLY A 13 5.57 15.72 -13.84
N LEU A 14 4.81 14.68 -13.50
CA LEU A 14 3.95 14.01 -14.48
C LEU A 14 2.70 14.87 -14.77
N PRO A 15 2.25 14.99 -16.02
CA PRO A 15 1.02 15.70 -16.35
C PRO A 15 -0.20 14.95 -15.77
N TYR A 16 -1.20 15.70 -15.32
CA TYR A 16 -2.51 15.17 -14.96
C TYR A 16 -3.58 16.18 -15.38
N PRO A 17 -4.60 15.79 -16.15
CA PRO A 17 -5.69 16.69 -16.49
C PRO A 17 -6.41 17.11 -15.21
N ARG A 18 -6.66 18.42 -15.05
CA ARG A 18 -7.44 18.90 -13.90
C ARG A 18 -8.87 18.37 -14.03
N GLU A 19 -9.18 17.34 -13.25
CA GLU A 19 -10.54 16.88 -13.05
C GLU A 19 -11.20 17.66 -11.92
N ASP A 20 -12.51 17.89 -12.04
CA ASP A 20 -13.27 18.63 -11.04
C ASP A 20 -13.16 17.99 -9.65
N GLY A 21 -12.69 18.79 -8.70
CA GLY A 21 -12.50 18.37 -7.32
C GLY A 21 -11.23 17.53 -7.07
N ILE A 22 -10.38 17.29 -8.05
CA ILE A 22 -9.04 16.74 -7.80
C ILE A 22 -8.03 17.89 -7.67
N GLU A 23 -7.21 17.81 -6.63
CA GLU A 23 -6.18 18.79 -6.33
C GLU A 23 -4.82 18.09 -6.24
N ILE A 24 -3.80 18.66 -6.89
CA ILE A 24 -2.44 18.14 -6.83
C ILE A 24 -1.59 19.11 -6.04
N ARG A 25 -0.86 18.58 -5.06
CA ARG A 25 0.12 19.33 -4.26
C ARG A 25 1.48 18.68 -4.39
N ARG A 26 2.46 19.46 -4.82
CA ARG A 26 3.84 19.02 -5.02
C ARG A 26 4.71 19.45 -3.84
N GLU A 27 5.59 18.57 -3.42
CA GLU A 27 6.67 18.84 -2.49
C GLU A 27 7.89 18.00 -2.87
N GLY A 28 8.99 18.66 -3.25
CA GLY A 28 10.18 17.99 -3.77
C GLY A 28 9.85 17.01 -4.92
N ALA A 29 10.24 15.75 -4.74
CA ALA A 29 10.06 14.68 -5.72
C ALA A 29 8.68 14.01 -5.70
N LEU A 30 7.79 14.42 -4.79
CA LEU A 30 6.48 13.79 -4.58
C LEU A 30 5.32 14.74 -4.88
N GLU A 31 4.22 14.16 -5.32
CA GLU A 31 2.92 14.81 -5.47
C GLU A 31 1.85 14.03 -4.71
N ALA A 32 1.05 14.73 -3.92
CA ALA A 32 -0.19 14.21 -3.34
C ALA A 32 -1.36 14.51 -4.28
N VAL A 33 -2.16 13.50 -4.57
CA VAL A 33 -3.43 13.63 -5.28
C VAL A 33 -4.54 13.62 -4.24
N LEU A 34 -5.28 14.72 -4.16
CA LEU A 34 -6.25 15.01 -3.12
C LEU A 34 -7.65 15.15 -3.71
N ALA A 35 -8.66 14.73 -2.96
CA ALA A 35 -10.06 14.92 -3.31
C ALA A 35 -10.88 15.41 -2.10
N PRO A 36 -12.10 15.96 -2.31
CA PRO A 36 -13.07 16.14 -1.26
C PRO A 36 -13.30 14.81 -0.52
N PRO A 37 -13.29 14.82 0.82
CA PRO A 37 -13.51 13.62 1.58
C PRO A 37 -14.92 13.08 1.33
N ALA A 38 -15.05 11.76 1.22
CA ALA A 38 -16.37 11.13 1.21
C ALA A 38 -17.19 11.62 2.44
N ARG A 39 -18.43 12.09 2.17
CA ARG A 39 -19.35 12.52 3.23
C ARG A 39 -19.61 11.34 4.16
N ARG A 40 -19.30 11.50 5.45
CA ARG A 40 -19.71 10.56 6.52
C ARG A 40 -21.20 10.75 6.79
N LEU A 41 -22.04 10.38 5.84
CA LEU A 41 -23.42 10.05 6.21
C LEU A 41 -23.37 8.71 6.94
N LEU A 42 -24.28 8.49 7.89
CA LEU A 42 -24.43 7.24 8.66
C LEU A 42 -24.68 6.07 7.69
N ALA A 43 -23.59 5.53 7.14
CA ALA A 43 -23.60 4.86 5.86
C ALA A 43 -23.48 3.36 6.05
N GLY A 44 -24.60 2.65 5.89
CA GLY A 44 -24.60 1.19 5.80
C GLY A 44 -23.71 0.66 4.67
N ARG A 45 -23.52 -0.67 4.63
CA ARG A 45 -22.62 -1.40 3.71
C ARG A 45 -22.61 -0.87 2.27
N ARG A 46 -23.78 -0.52 1.70
CA ARG A 46 -23.91 0.00 0.32
C ARG A 46 -23.15 1.31 0.09
N ALA A 47 -23.22 2.25 1.03
CA ALA A 47 -22.55 3.53 0.89
C ALA A 47 -21.03 3.41 1.08
N ALA A 48 -20.57 2.49 1.94
CA ALA A 48 -19.16 2.13 2.05
C ALA A 48 -18.63 1.50 0.74
N LEU A 49 -19.37 0.55 0.15
CA LEU A 49 -19.03 -0.04 -1.16
C LEU A 49 -19.00 1.01 -2.27
N GLY A 50 -19.98 1.92 -2.29
CA GLY A 50 -20.02 3.02 -3.26
C GLY A 50 -18.84 3.99 -3.11
N ALA A 51 -18.38 4.25 -1.88
CA ALA A 51 -17.19 5.05 -1.63
C ALA A 51 -15.91 4.35 -2.09
N ALA A 52 -15.75 3.06 -1.75
CA ALA A 52 -14.61 2.25 -2.20
C ALA A 52 -14.54 2.15 -3.73
N ALA A 53 -15.67 1.95 -4.40
CA ALA A 53 -15.73 1.91 -5.87
C ALA A 53 -15.37 3.26 -6.50
N ARG A 54 -15.79 4.39 -5.92
CA ARG A 54 -15.36 5.72 -6.39
C ARG A 54 -13.86 5.94 -6.18
N HIS A 55 -13.32 5.50 -5.04
CA HIS A 55 -11.89 5.56 -4.77
C HIS A 55 -11.09 4.77 -5.79
N MET A 56 -11.51 3.53 -6.08
CA MET A 56 -10.84 2.68 -7.07
C MET A 56 -10.87 3.30 -8.47
N ARG A 57 -12.03 3.80 -8.91
CA ARG A 57 -12.12 4.48 -10.23
C ARG A 57 -11.19 5.67 -10.36
N ARG A 58 -10.99 6.44 -9.29
CA ARG A 58 -10.02 7.55 -9.30
C ARG A 58 -8.59 7.04 -9.43
N LEU A 59 -8.25 5.96 -8.73
CA LEU A 59 -6.93 5.34 -8.87
C LEU A 59 -6.69 4.80 -10.28
N GLU A 60 -7.68 4.12 -10.86
CA GLU A 60 -7.62 3.62 -12.24
C GLU A 60 -7.44 4.77 -13.25
N ALA A 61 -8.18 5.87 -13.09
CA ALA A 61 -8.01 7.06 -13.92
C ALA A 61 -6.60 7.67 -13.78
N LEU A 62 -6.06 7.69 -12.57
CA LEU A 62 -4.70 8.19 -12.31
C LEU A 62 -3.60 7.35 -12.96
N MET A 63 -3.79 6.03 -13.09
CA MET A 63 -2.79 5.13 -13.68
C MET A 63 -2.50 5.44 -15.15
N VAL A 64 -3.48 5.98 -15.89
CA VAL A 64 -3.29 6.44 -17.27
C VAL A 64 -2.22 7.54 -17.35
N HIS A 65 -2.00 8.25 -16.25
CA HIS A 65 -1.07 9.36 -16.14
C HIS A 65 0.23 9.00 -15.40
N GLY A 66 0.51 7.70 -15.24
CA GLY A 66 1.75 7.19 -14.65
C GLY A 66 1.54 6.44 -13.34
N THR A 67 2.66 6.06 -12.73
CA THR A 67 2.66 5.25 -11.50
C THR A 67 2.07 6.02 -10.33
N VAL A 68 1.23 5.33 -9.57
CA VAL A 68 0.67 5.81 -8.32
C VAL A 68 0.96 4.84 -7.19
N LEU A 69 1.21 5.39 -6.01
CA LEU A 69 1.14 4.71 -4.73
C LEU A 69 -0.25 4.98 -4.13
N PRO A 70 -1.19 4.02 -4.19
CA PRO A 70 -2.55 4.20 -3.70
C PRO A 70 -2.59 4.55 -2.22
N ALA A 71 -3.49 5.44 -1.80
CA ALA A 71 -3.78 5.63 -0.40
C ALA A 71 -4.93 4.72 0.06
N LEU A 72 -4.90 4.33 1.33
CA LEU A 72 -6.00 3.60 1.94
C LEU A 72 -7.26 4.49 1.94
N PRO A 73 -8.45 3.93 1.63
CA PRO A 73 -9.69 4.70 1.62
C PRO A 73 -9.92 5.47 2.93
N GLY A 74 -10.33 6.73 2.83
CA GLY A 74 -10.59 7.57 4.00
C GLY A 74 -9.34 8.15 4.67
N THR A 75 -8.14 7.97 4.09
CA THR A 75 -6.92 8.65 4.54
C THR A 75 -7.10 10.16 4.40
N ARG A 76 -7.11 10.87 5.52
CA ARG A 76 -7.42 12.31 5.58
C ARG A 76 -6.20 13.11 5.99
N LEU A 77 -6.00 14.23 5.30
CA LEU A 77 -4.89 15.13 5.53
C LEU A 77 -5.38 16.58 5.49
N PRO A 78 -5.09 17.41 6.50
CA PRO A 78 -5.35 18.83 6.42
C PRO A 78 -4.49 19.48 5.33
N GLU A 79 -5.10 20.36 4.55
CA GLU A 79 -4.45 20.96 3.38
C GLU A 79 -3.15 21.69 3.73
N ALA A 80 -3.15 22.41 4.86
CA ALA A 80 -1.99 23.13 5.38
C ALA A 80 -0.79 22.23 5.74
N LEU A 81 -1.00 20.92 5.92
CA LEU A 81 0.02 19.97 6.34
C LEU A 81 0.49 19.06 5.20
N VAL A 82 0.00 19.25 3.96
CA VAL A 82 0.32 18.37 2.83
C VAL A 82 1.81 18.41 2.50
N GLY A 83 2.41 19.60 2.34
CA GLY A 83 3.84 19.74 2.04
C GLY A 83 4.72 19.11 3.13
N ALA A 84 4.51 19.49 4.40
CA ALA A 84 5.23 18.91 5.53
C ALA A 84 5.10 17.38 5.61
N THR A 85 3.91 16.84 5.30
CA THR A 85 3.68 15.38 5.28
C THR A 85 4.43 14.71 4.14
N LEU A 86 4.42 15.28 2.93
CA LEU A 86 5.17 14.72 1.80
C LEU A 86 6.68 14.76 2.05
N CYS A 87 7.21 15.92 2.49
CA CYS A 87 8.62 16.09 2.80
C CYS A 87 9.08 15.13 3.91
N GLY A 88 8.34 15.09 5.03
CA GLY A 88 8.66 14.25 6.18
C GLY A 88 8.67 12.76 5.87
N ASN A 89 7.83 12.31 4.93
CA ASN A 89 7.67 10.89 4.60
C ASN A 89 8.35 10.46 3.31
N ALA A 90 9.14 11.33 2.66
CA ALA A 90 9.73 11.04 1.35
C ALA A 90 10.54 9.74 1.33
N ALA A 91 11.36 9.51 2.37
CA ALA A 91 12.18 8.30 2.50
C ALA A 91 11.36 6.99 2.63
N VAL A 92 10.12 7.08 3.12
CA VAL A 92 9.22 5.92 3.26
C VAL A 92 8.37 5.74 1.99
N LEU A 93 8.04 6.81 1.29
CA LEU A 93 7.12 6.81 0.15
C LEU A 93 7.81 6.53 -1.19
N LEU A 94 9.04 7.00 -1.39
CA LEU A 94 9.76 6.84 -2.67
C LEU A 94 10.09 5.37 -2.99
N PRO A 95 10.69 4.56 -2.08
CA PRO A 95 11.03 3.17 -2.42
C PRO A 95 9.85 2.30 -2.86
N PRO A 96 8.68 2.29 -2.18
CA PRO A 96 7.55 1.50 -2.65
C PRO A 96 6.96 2.04 -3.96
N LEU A 97 7.03 3.36 -4.19
CA LEU A 97 6.59 3.96 -5.45
C LEU A 97 7.49 3.52 -6.62
N GLU A 98 8.81 3.52 -6.43
CA GLU A 98 9.79 3.03 -7.40
C GLU A 98 9.61 1.52 -7.67
N ARG A 99 9.35 0.72 -6.63
CA ARG A 99 9.11 -0.72 -6.77
C ARG A 99 7.88 -1.05 -7.62
N VAL A 100 6.84 -0.22 -7.57
CA VAL A 100 5.61 -0.41 -8.36
C VAL A 100 5.65 0.39 -9.67
N ALA A 101 6.74 1.10 -9.95
CA ALA A 101 6.88 1.93 -11.13
C ALA A 101 6.80 1.10 -12.42
N GLY A 102 5.95 1.55 -13.34
CA GLY A 102 5.70 0.87 -14.61
C GLY A 102 5.08 -0.53 -14.48
N ARG A 103 4.53 -0.90 -13.31
CA ARG A 103 3.89 -2.21 -13.09
C ARG A 103 2.40 -2.07 -12.84
N VAL A 104 1.66 -3.12 -13.15
CA VAL A 104 0.20 -3.19 -12.98
C VAL A 104 -0.18 -4.44 -12.20
N GLN A 105 -1.26 -4.32 -11.44
CA GLN A 105 -1.78 -5.41 -10.63
C GLN A 105 -2.84 -6.20 -11.40
N PHE A 106 -2.78 -7.53 -11.30
CA PHE A 106 -3.87 -8.42 -11.66
C PHE A 106 -4.24 -9.30 -10.47
N GLN A 107 -5.52 -9.58 -10.30
CA GLN A 107 -5.99 -10.66 -9.42
C GLN A 107 -6.40 -11.85 -10.28
N VAL A 108 -5.84 -13.01 -9.96
CA VAL A 108 -6.15 -14.28 -10.61
C VAL A 108 -6.80 -15.21 -9.59
N THR A 109 -7.99 -15.68 -9.93
CA THR A 109 -8.72 -16.69 -9.15
C THR A 109 -8.89 -17.92 -10.02
N VAL A 110 -8.52 -19.08 -9.51
CA VAL A 110 -8.77 -20.38 -10.14
C VAL A 110 -9.72 -21.14 -9.24
N ALA A 111 -10.87 -21.53 -9.79
CA ALA A 111 -11.89 -22.31 -9.11
C ALA A 111 -11.95 -23.75 -9.65
N ALA A 112 -12.43 -24.65 -8.79
CA ALA A 112 -12.62 -26.04 -9.17
C ALA A 112 -13.66 -26.16 -10.31
N PRO A 113 -13.59 -27.24 -11.11
CA PRO A 113 -14.64 -27.62 -12.05
C PRO A 113 -16.01 -27.71 -11.39
N ASP A 114 -17.06 -27.53 -12.19
CA ASP A 114 -18.42 -27.66 -11.68
C ASP A 114 -18.67 -29.09 -11.16
N GLY A 115 -19.31 -29.18 -10.00
CA GLY A 115 -19.60 -30.47 -9.33
C GLY A 115 -18.40 -31.11 -8.63
N LEU A 116 -17.19 -30.58 -8.78
CA LEU A 116 -16.03 -31.00 -8.00
C LEU A 116 -15.80 -30.01 -6.85
N ALA A 117 -15.70 -30.52 -5.63
CA ALA A 117 -15.30 -29.65 -4.54
C ALA A 117 -13.85 -29.15 -4.79
N PRO A 118 -13.46 -27.98 -4.24
CA PRO A 118 -12.08 -27.80 -3.75
C PRO A 118 -11.75 -28.96 -2.79
N ASP A 119 -10.66 -29.06 -2.07
CA ASP A 119 -10.26 -30.28 -1.32
C ASP A 119 -10.12 -31.58 -2.18
N ASP A 120 -11.08 -31.95 -3.02
CA ASP A 120 -11.06 -33.08 -3.95
C ASP A 120 -10.18 -32.84 -5.20
N VAL A 121 -9.89 -31.56 -5.53
CA VAL A 121 -8.91 -31.26 -6.59
C VAL A 121 -7.53 -31.81 -6.21
N PRO A 122 -6.91 -32.68 -7.04
CA PRO A 122 -5.68 -33.38 -6.69
C PRO A 122 -4.57 -32.43 -6.20
N PRO A 123 -3.89 -32.75 -5.08
CA PRO A 123 -2.78 -31.94 -4.58
C PRO A 123 -1.68 -31.63 -5.62
N PRO A 124 -1.28 -32.57 -6.51
CA PRO A 124 -0.32 -32.28 -7.58
C PRO A 124 -0.79 -31.20 -8.56
N LEU A 125 -2.09 -31.16 -8.88
CA LEU A 125 -2.65 -30.12 -9.75
C LEU A 125 -2.62 -28.76 -9.05
N ARG A 126 -2.99 -28.69 -7.77
CA ARG A 126 -2.90 -27.44 -6.97
C ARG A 126 -1.48 -26.91 -6.90
N ALA A 127 -0.50 -27.79 -6.64
CA ALA A 127 0.91 -27.42 -6.61
C ALA A 127 1.37 -26.92 -7.99
N ALA A 128 0.98 -27.59 -9.07
CA ALA A 128 1.31 -27.21 -10.43
C ALA A 128 0.77 -25.81 -10.81
N ILE A 129 -0.46 -25.50 -10.41
CA ILE A 129 -1.08 -24.17 -10.58
C ILE A 129 -0.31 -23.11 -9.79
N ALA A 130 -0.03 -23.38 -8.50
CA ALA A 130 0.69 -22.46 -7.64
C ALA A 130 2.11 -22.16 -8.15
N THR A 131 2.81 -23.16 -8.72
CA THR A 131 4.12 -22.99 -9.34
C THR A 131 4.06 -22.10 -10.58
N ARG A 132 3.06 -22.28 -11.45
CA ARG A 132 2.89 -21.48 -12.68
C ARG A 132 2.58 -20.02 -12.39
N LEU A 133 1.72 -19.76 -11.40
CA LEU A 133 1.44 -18.41 -10.93
C LEU A 133 2.61 -17.77 -10.15
N ALA A 134 3.63 -18.55 -9.78
CA ALA A 134 4.88 -18.08 -9.19
C ALA A 134 6.01 -17.94 -10.23
N GLY A 135 5.68 -17.92 -11.52
CA GLY A 135 6.65 -17.78 -12.60
C GLY A 135 7.52 -16.53 -12.51
N PRO A 136 8.68 -16.52 -13.18
CA PRO A 136 9.56 -15.36 -13.23
C PRO A 136 8.84 -14.14 -13.83
N GLY A 137 9.16 -12.95 -13.31
CA GLY A 137 8.53 -11.68 -13.73
C GLY A 137 7.34 -11.24 -12.85
N PHE A 138 6.76 -12.18 -12.10
CA PHE A 138 5.60 -11.89 -11.26
C PHE A 138 5.99 -11.73 -9.79
N ASP A 139 5.79 -10.55 -9.22
CA ASP A 139 5.68 -10.48 -7.76
C ASP A 139 4.30 -11.00 -7.39
N ARG A 140 4.24 -11.88 -6.40
CA ARG A 140 3.01 -12.60 -6.07
C ARG A 140 2.66 -12.45 -4.59
N ILE A 141 1.38 -12.23 -4.33
CA ILE A 141 0.77 -12.41 -3.02
C ILE A 141 -0.30 -13.49 -3.15
N ALA A 142 -0.18 -14.56 -2.36
CA ALA A 142 -1.28 -15.50 -2.18
C ALA A 142 -2.32 -14.87 -1.25
N LEU A 143 -3.58 -14.98 -1.62
CA LEU A 143 -4.71 -14.52 -0.83
C LEU A 143 -5.44 -15.71 -0.20
N PRO A 144 -6.23 -15.48 0.85
CA PRO A 144 -7.14 -16.48 1.37
C PRO A 144 -8.06 -17.03 0.26
N VAL A 145 -8.25 -18.33 0.30
CA VAL A 145 -9.08 -19.08 -0.65
C VAL A 145 -10.47 -19.23 -0.05
N ALA A 146 -11.49 -18.70 -0.73
CA ALA A 146 -12.89 -18.87 -0.33
C ALA A 146 -13.45 -20.22 -0.84
N SER A 147 -14.64 -20.60 -0.39
CA SER A 147 -15.31 -21.82 -0.88
C SER A 147 -15.45 -21.82 -2.41
N GLY A 148 -15.16 -22.97 -3.04
CA GLY A 148 -15.16 -23.13 -4.49
C GLY A 148 -13.87 -22.70 -5.21
N VAL A 149 -12.96 -22.02 -4.52
CA VAL A 149 -11.68 -21.56 -5.09
C VAL A 149 -10.57 -22.54 -4.74
N ILE A 150 -9.62 -22.74 -5.66
CA ILE A 150 -8.41 -23.56 -5.42
C ILE A 150 -7.13 -22.74 -5.36
N ALA A 151 -7.11 -21.58 -6.01
CA ALA A 151 -6.02 -20.61 -5.92
C ALA A 151 -6.57 -19.18 -6.04
N ASN A 152 -6.07 -18.26 -5.22
CA ASN A 152 -6.41 -16.84 -5.26
C ASN A 152 -5.11 -16.04 -5.09
N HIS A 153 -4.69 -15.34 -6.14
CA HIS A 153 -3.42 -14.64 -6.16
C HIS A 153 -3.58 -13.22 -6.67
N VAL A 154 -2.78 -12.32 -6.13
CA VAL A 154 -2.51 -11.03 -6.74
C VAL A 154 -1.11 -11.05 -7.32
N LEU A 155 -0.99 -10.61 -8.57
CA LEU A 155 0.24 -10.52 -9.33
C LEU A 155 0.54 -9.05 -9.62
N LEU A 156 1.78 -8.63 -9.46
CA LEU A 156 2.29 -7.35 -9.94
C LEU A 156 3.27 -7.65 -11.06
N ILE A 157 2.96 -7.18 -12.27
CA ILE A 157 3.69 -7.53 -13.48
C ILE A 157 4.01 -6.28 -14.29
N ASN A 158 5.02 -6.36 -15.16
CA ASN A 158 5.23 -5.34 -16.18
C ASN A 158 4.11 -5.47 -17.24
N PRO A 159 3.48 -4.39 -17.73
CA PRO A 159 2.51 -4.45 -18.82
C PRO A 159 3.01 -5.20 -20.06
N ALA A 160 4.32 -5.18 -20.34
CA ALA A 160 4.90 -5.96 -21.45
C ALA A 160 4.83 -7.48 -21.25
N GLU A 161 4.54 -7.96 -20.04
CA GLU A 161 4.42 -9.38 -19.69
C GLU A 161 2.96 -9.87 -19.64
N ILE A 162 2.00 -9.06 -20.11
CA ILE A 162 0.57 -9.45 -20.12
C ILE A 162 0.36 -10.70 -20.97
N ASP A 163 0.98 -10.79 -22.15
CA ASP A 163 0.87 -11.97 -23.02
C ASP A 163 1.48 -13.23 -22.35
N THR A 164 2.55 -13.05 -21.58
CA THR A 164 3.14 -14.13 -20.75
C THR A 164 2.17 -14.60 -19.68
N LEU A 165 1.47 -13.67 -19.01
CA LEU A 165 0.42 -14.04 -18.06
C LEU A 165 -0.70 -14.81 -18.76
N ASP A 166 -1.14 -14.37 -19.94
CA ASP A 166 -2.19 -15.06 -20.69
C ASP A 166 -1.78 -16.49 -21.06
N ALA A 167 -0.57 -16.69 -21.58
CA ALA A 167 -0.03 -18.03 -21.84
C ALA A 167 0.04 -18.90 -20.57
N VAL A 168 0.42 -18.33 -19.42
CA VAL A 168 0.42 -19.05 -18.13
C VAL A 168 -0.99 -19.48 -17.72
N LEU A 169 -2.01 -18.65 -17.94
CA LEU A 169 -3.39 -19.00 -17.62
C LEU A 169 -3.93 -20.08 -18.56
N GLU A 170 -3.60 -20.05 -19.84
CA GLU A 170 -3.92 -21.11 -20.80
C GLU A 170 -3.24 -22.44 -20.43
N ASP A 171 -1.98 -22.41 -20.00
CA ASP A 171 -1.26 -23.58 -19.50
C ASP A 171 -1.93 -24.18 -18.26
N ILE A 172 -2.39 -23.33 -17.34
CA ILE A 172 -3.15 -23.76 -16.16
C ILE A 172 -4.46 -24.42 -16.57
N ASP A 173 -5.20 -23.84 -17.51
CA ASP A 173 -6.46 -24.41 -17.98
C ASP A 173 -6.25 -25.80 -18.61
N ARG A 174 -5.20 -25.94 -19.43
CA ARG A 174 -4.82 -27.24 -20.03
C ARG A 174 -4.48 -28.30 -18.98
N LEU A 175 -3.82 -27.93 -17.88
CA LEU A 175 -3.56 -28.88 -16.78
C LEU A 175 -4.84 -29.45 -16.16
N GLY A 176 -5.89 -28.65 -16.08
CA GLY A 176 -7.19 -29.06 -15.59
C GLY A 176 -8.10 -29.64 -16.66
N GLY A 177 -7.60 -29.93 -17.86
CA GLY A 177 -8.37 -30.46 -18.97
C GLY A 177 -9.44 -29.51 -19.51
N GLY A 178 -9.26 -28.20 -19.36
CA GLY A 178 -10.23 -27.18 -19.79
C GLY A 178 -11.45 -27.04 -18.88
N ALA A 179 -11.44 -27.69 -17.71
CA ALA A 179 -12.57 -27.70 -16.77
C ALA A 179 -12.42 -26.66 -15.64
N LEU A 180 -11.28 -25.96 -15.56
CA LEU A 180 -11.05 -24.97 -14.52
C LEU A 180 -11.82 -23.69 -14.83
N ARG A 181 -12.29 -23.02 -13.79
CA ARG A 181 -12.88 -21.69 -13.92
C ARG A 181 -11.86 -20.66 -13.51
N ILE A 182 -11.19 -20.06 -14.49
CA ILE A 182 -10.16 -19.05 -14.28
C ILE A 182 -10.76 -17.66 -14.48
N ARG A 183 -10.57 -16.78 -13.49
CA ARG A 183 -10.96 -15.38 -13.56
C ARG A 183 -9.74 -14.50 -13.36
N ARG A 184 -9.52 -13.57 -14.31
CA ARG A 184 -8.55 -12.48 -14.23
C ARG A 184 -9.29 -11.15 -14.01
N ILE A 185 -8.84 -10.35 -13.06
CA ILE A 185 -9.33 -8.98 -12.79
C ILE A 185 -8.14 -8.02 -12.87
N GLY A 186 -8.25 -6.97 -13.67
CA GLY A 186 -7.20 -5.97 -13.89
C GLY A 186 -7.15 -5.53 -15.36
N PRO A 187 -6.18 -4.67 -15.74
CA PRO A 187 -5.13 -4.12 -14.88
C PRO A 187 -5.69 -3.18 -13.81
N ALA A 188 -5.09 -3.20 -12.62
CA ALA A 188 -5.48 -2.37 -11.48
C ALA A 188 -4.25 -1.71 -10.83
N PRO A 189 -4.44 -0.68 -9.99
CA PRO A 189 -3.35 -0.09 -9.23
C PRO A 189 -2.78 -1.13 -8.25
N ALA A 190 -1.52 -0.96 -7.83
CA ALA A 190 -0.80 -1.88 -6.97
C ALA A 190 -1.26 -1.89 -5.49
N VAL A 191 -2.57 -1.81 -5.24
CA VAL A 191 -3.19 -1.64 -3.92
C VAL A 191 -2.82 -2.74 -2.92
N SER A 192 -2.69 -3.99 -3.38
CA SER A 192 -2.34 -5.13 -2.52
C SER A 192 -0.85 -5.19 -2.23
N PHE A 193 -0.03 -4.58 -3.09
CA PHE A 193 1.43 -4.57 -2.95
C PHE A 193 1.94 -3.37 -2.17
N ALA A 194 1.31 -2.21 -2.29
CA ALA A 194 1.63 -1.03 -1.52
C ALA A 194 0.42 -0.09 -1.46
N SER A 195 -0.07 0.18 -0.26
CA SER A 195 -1.01 1.26 0.00
C SER A 195 -0.49 2.15 1.13
N VAL A 196 -0.61 3.46 1.00
CA VAL A 196 -0.23 4.42 2.03
C VAL A 196 -1.41 4.72 2.97
N GLY A 197 -1.20 4.50 4.26
CA GLY A 197 -2.00 5.08 5.33
C GLY A 197 -1.28 6.26 5.97
N LEU A 198 -2.02 7.08 6.73
CA LEU A 198 -1.41 8.13 7.55
C LEU A 198 -1.84 7.97 9.01
N ALA A 199 -0.86 7.92 9.90
CA ALA A 199 -1.05 7.99 11.34
C ALA A 199 -0.87 9.43 11.82
N ARG A 200 -1.89 10.00 12.45
CA ARG A 200 -1.80 11.32 13.09
C ARG A 200 -1.20 11.18 14.48
N LEU A 201 -0.01 11.74 14.67
CA LEU A 201 0.69 11.78 15.94
C LEU A 201 0.49 13.14 16.63
N PRO A 202 0.13 13.17 17.92
CA PRO A 202 0.07 14.42 18.67
C PRO A 202 1.48 14.94 18.96
N ALA A 203 1.64 16.26 19.13
CA ALA A 203 2.92 16.92 19.42
C ALA A 203 3.69 16.26 20.59
N ARG A 204 2.97 15.82 21.64
CA ARG A 204 3.57 15.12 22.79
C ARG A 204 4.33 13.84 22.40
N ALA A 205 3.83 13.09 21.41
CA ALA A 205 4.46 11.86 20.94
C ALA A 205 5.72 12.17 20.11
N VAL A 206 5.65 13.20 19.27
CA VAL A 206 6.79 13.69 18.49
C VAL A 206 7.91 14.20 19.41
N ASN A 207 7.56 15.04 20.39
CA ASN A 207 8.49 15.53 21.41
C ASN A 207 9.10 14.39 22.23
N ALA A 208 8.31 13.37 22.59
CA ALA A 208 8.83 12.21 23.31
C ALA A 208 9.84 11.41 22.46
N ALA A 209 9.59 11.26 21.16
CA ALA A 209 10.50 10.61 20.23
C ALA A 209 11.83 11.38 20.09
N LEU A 210 11.77 12.70 19.88
CA LEU A 210 12.97 13.56 19.81
C LEU A 210 13.78 13.53 21.11
N ARG A 211 13.11 13.67 22.27
CA ARG A 211 13.77 13.60 23.59
C ARG A 211 14.45 12.27 23.86
N ARG A 212 13.92 11.15 23.35
CA ARG A 212 14.56 9.83 23.48
C ARG A 212 15.98 9.81 22.90
N PHE A 213 16.23 10.65 21.90
CA PHE A 213 17.54 10.78 21.24
C PHE A 213 18.31 12.03 21.68
N GLY A 214 17.78 12.80 22.65
CA GLY A 214 18.38 14.06 23.08
C GLY A 214 18.40 15.14 21.98
N LEU A 215 17.52 15.03 20.98
CA LEU A 215 17.51 15.94 19.84
C LEU A 215 16.52 17.09 20.05
N PRO A 216 16.92 18.35 19.79
CA PRO A 216 15.97 19.45 19.68
C PRO A 216 15.18 19.39 18.34
N PRO A 217 14.04 20.10 18.21
CA PRO A 217 13.23 20.09 16.97
C PRO A 217 13.93 20.66 15.73
N ASP A 218 15.00 21.43 15.91
CA ASP A 218 15.83 22.02 14.85
C ASP A 218 17.13 21.24 14.58
N ALA A 219 17.28 20.06 15.20
CA ALA A 219 18.39 19.15 14.91
C ALA A 219 18.46 18.77 13.43
N ARG A 220 19.64 18.37 12.96
CA ARG A 220 19.80 17.86 11.60
C ARG A 220 19.44 16.38 11.56
N ALA A 221 18.92 15.92 10.44
CA ALA A 221 18.58 14.50 10.25
C ALA A 221 19.80 13.57 10.44
N GLU A 222 21.01 14.07 10.16
CA GLU A 222 22.27 13.34 10.33
C GLU A 222 22.55 12.99 11.81
N ASP A 223 22.13 13.84 12.75
CA ASP A 223 22.36 13.66 14.19
C ASP A 223 21.60 12.43 14.73
N LEU A 224 20.46 12.11 14.12
CA LEU A 224 19.61 11.00 14.52
C LEU A 224 20.28 9.64 14.34
N GLY A 225 21.09 9.45 13.29
CA GLY A 225 21.76 8.18 13.03
C GLY A 225 22.72 7.78 14.16
N SER A 226 23.50 8.74 14.64
CA SER A 226 24.42 8.55 15.76
C SER A 226 23.69 8.37 17.08
N ALA A 227 22.65 9.19 17.34
CA ALA A 227 21.85 9.08 18.56
C ALA A 227 21.09 7.74 18.64
N ARG A 228 20.56 7.25 17.51
CA ARG A 228 19.90 5.93 17.44
C ARG A 228 20.86 4.79 17.76
N ARG A 229 22.08 4.81 17.20
CA ARG A 229 23.11 3.80 17.49
C ARG A 229 23.52 3.81 18.96
N ALA A 230 23.64 4.99 19.56
CA ALA A 230 23.91 5.11 21.00
C ALA A 230 22.77 4.52 21.84
N ALA A 231 21.52 4.85 21.51
CA ALA A 231 20.34 4.33 22.21
C ALA A 231 20.23 2.80 22.12
N LEU A 232 20.46 2.20 20.94
CA LEU A 232 20.44 0.74 20.77
C LEU A 232 21.55 0.02 21.53
N ARG A 233 22.73 0.64 21.69
CA ARG A 233 23.80 0.08 22.52
C ARG A 233 23.51 0.16 24.00
N ALA A 234 22.85 1.23 24.44
CA ALA A 234 22.49 1.43 25.84
C ALA A 234 21.34 0.51 26.29
N ASP A 235 20.38 0.24 25.40
CA ASP A 235 19.23 -0.63 25.68
C ASP A 235 18.85 -1.48 24.45
N PRO A 236 19.53 -2.61 24.23
CA PRO A 236 19.22 -3.52 23.13
C PRO A 236 17.80 -4.12 23.23
N GLY A 237 17.26 -4.28 24.45
CA GLY A 237 15.93 -4.84 24.68
C GLY A 237 14.80 -3.95 24.17
N ALA A 238 15.03 -2.64 24.07
CA ALA A 238 14.06 -1.68 23.54
C ALA A 238 14.15 -1.44 22.02
N GLN A 239 14.72 -2.36 21.24
CA GLN A 239 14.95 -2.19 19.80
C GLN A 239 13.70 -1.73 19.02
N ALA A 240 12.53 -2.33 19.29
CA ALA A 240 11.29 -1.97 18.62
C ALA A 240 10.86 -0.53 18.96
N ALA A 241 10.84 -0.17 20.24
CA ALA A 241 10.48 1.18 20.70
C ALA A 241 11.46 2.25 20.19
N ILE A 242 12.75 1.93 20.15
CA ILE A 242 13.79 2.81 19.60
C ILE A 242 13.58 3.00 18.09
N SER A 243 13.25 1.94 17.36
CA SER A 243 13.01 2.04 15.91
C SER A 243 11.78 2.89 15.61
N THR A 244 10.66 2.66 16.30
CA THR A 244 9.46 3.50 16.17
C THR A 244 9.75 4.97 16.50
N ALA A 245 10.47 5.24 17.59
CA ALA A 245 10.84 6.62 17.95
C ALA A 245 11.75 7.24 16.87
N ALA A 246 12.68 6.49 16.30
CA ALA A 246 13.58 6.98 15.26
C ALA A 246 12.81 7.31 13.98
N GLU A 247 11.83 6.51 13.59
CA GLU A 247 10.96 6.81 12.43
C GLU A 247 10.17 8.11 12.63
N ILE A 248 9.60 8.31 13.82
CA ILE A 248 8.89 9.55 14.18
C ILE A 248 9.85 10.75 14.14
N ALA A 249 11.02 10.63 14.76
CA ALA A 249 12.03 11.68 14.80
C ALA A 249 12.53 12.03 13.40
N ALA A 250 12.85 11.03 12.56
CA ALA A 250 13.27 11.24 11.18
C ALA A 250 12.20 12.00 10.38
N THR A 251 10.93 11.57 10.51
CA THR A 251 9.80 12.23 9.85
C THR A 251 9.66 13.68 10.31
N ALA A 252 9.80 13.93 11.62
CA ALA A 252 9.68 15.27 12.20
C ALA A 252 10.78 16.21 11.71
N LEU A 253 12.04 15.75 11.74
CA LEU A 253 13.19 16.54 11.31
C LEU A 253 13.14 16.84 9.81
N ALA A 254 12.80 15.84 8.99
CA ALA A 254 12.62 16.03 7.55
C ALA A 254 11.49 17.01 7.22
N ALA A 255 10.39 16.96 7.97
CA ALA A 255 9.28 17.90 7.84
C ALA A 255 9.57 19.31 8.40
N SER A 256 10.77 19.55 8.97
CA SER A 256 11.08 20.77 9.74
C SER A 256 10.02 21.08 10.80
N TRP A 257 9.51 20.04 11.46
CA TRP A 257 8.41 20.13 12.42
C TRP A 257 8.77 21.05 13.58
N ARG A 258 7.79 21.85 14.04
CA ARG A 258 7.95 22.79 15.15
C ARG A 258 6.89 22.56 16.21
N ASP A 259 5.63 22.41 15.79
CA ASP A 259 4.49 22.23 16.67
C ASP A 259 3.34 21.50 15.98
N GLY A 260 2.25 21.28 16.72
CA GLY A 260 1.05 20.66 16.19
C GLY A 260 1.18 19.17 15.89
N PRO A 261 0.22 18.57 15.16
CA PRO A 261 0.25 17.16 14.82
C PRO A 261 1.23 16.88 13.66
N LEU A 262 1.91 15.74 13.75
CA LEU A 262 2.70 15.17 12.65
C LEU A 262 1.90 14.03 12.00
N PHE A 263 1.98 13.87 10.69
CA PHE A 263 1.42 12.72 9.99
C PHE A 263 2.56 11.83 9.50
N CYS A 264 2.63 10.61 10.03
CA CYS A 264 3.59 9.60 9.60
C CYS A 264 2.90 8.64 8.63
N ALA A 265 3.52 8.39 7.48
CA ALA A 265 3.07 7.42 6.52
C ALA A 265 3.27 6.01 7.06
N THR A 266 2.26 5.17 6.86
CA THR A 266 2.35 3.73 7.08
C THR A 266 2.16 3.03 5.75
N LEU A 267 2.96 2.00 5.49
CA LEU A 267 2.80 1.18 4.29
C LEU A 267 2.03 -0.08 4.66
N TRP A 268 0.91 -0.27 3.99
CA TRP A 268 0.11 -1.47 4.07
C TRP A 268 0.34 -2.33 2.83
N THR A 269 0.45 -3.63 3.06
CA THR A 269 0.59 -4.66 2.02
C THR A 269 -0.26 -5.84 2.45
N GLU A 270 -0.96 -6.49 1.54
CA GLU A 270 -1.86 -7.59 1.87
C GLU A 270 -1.11 -8.76 2.53
N ALA A 271 0.13 -9.06 2.09
CA ALA A 271 0.98 -10.09 2.68
C ALA A 271 1.27 -9.90 4.18
N ARG A 272 1.19 -8.66 4.69
CA ARG A 272 1.40 -8.36 6.13
C ARG A 272 0.12 -8.51 6.96
N ALA A 273 -1.06 -8.43 6.32
CA ALA A 273 -2.34 -8.54 7.02
C ALA A 273 -2.54 -9.97 7.56
N GLU A 274 -2.14 -11.00 6.79
CA GLU A 274 -2.25 -12.41 7.19
C GLU A 274 -1.44 -12.75 8.45
N SER A 275 -0.23 -12.19 8.61
CA SER A 275 0.59 -12.42 9.80
C SER A 275 -0.03 -11.81 11.07
N SER A 276 -0.76 -10.71 10.93
CA SER A 276 -1.41 -10.03 12.08
C SER A 276 -2.72 -10.68 12.51
N ASP A 277 -3.49 -11.26 11.58
CA ASP A 277 -4.76 -11.92 11.87
C ASP A 277 -4.55 -13.36 12.38
N THR A 278 -3.51 -14.04 11.90
CA THR A 278 -3.08 -15.34 12.44
C THR A 278 -2.58 -15.20 13.87
N ALA A 279 -1.83 -14.14 14.20
CA ALA A 279 -1.38 -13.87 15.57
C ALA A 279 -2.53 -13.56 16.55
N ARG A 280 -3.67 -13.04 16.07
CA ARG A 280 -4.86 -12.77 16.89
C ARG A 280 -5.78 -13.97 17.10
N ARG A 281 -5.68 -15.01 16.28
CA ARG A 281 -6.47 -16.25 16.44
C ARG A 281 -5.80 -17.28 17.34
N VAL A 282 -4.53 -17.07 17.69
CA VAL A 282 -3.72 -17.96 18.53
C VAL A 282 -3.49 -17.37 19.94
N ALA A 283 -4.03 -16.19 20.23
CA ALA A 283 -4.04 -15.54 21.54
C ALA A 283 -5.46 -15.51 22.12
#